data_AF-A0A3P8PYV4-F1
#
_entry.id   AF-A0A3P8PYV4-F1
#
_cell.length_a   1.000
_cell.length_b   1.000
_cell.length_c   1.000
_cell.angle_alpha   90.00
_cell.angle_beta   90.00
_cell.angle_gamma   90.00
#
_symmetry.space_group_name_H-M   'P 1'
#
loop_
_entity.id
_entity.type
_entity.pdbx_description
1 polymer ?
#
loop_
_entity_poly.entity_id
_entity_poly.type
_entity_poly.pdbx_seq_one_letter_code
_entity_poly.pdbx_strand_id
1 'polypeptide(L)'
;MEDGREASTNSLLKDECYADFLVKDFDVKTYTAQAIHHAVIAEQLAKLAQGISQLDKELHTQVVARHEDLLAQATGIESLEGVLQMMQTRISALQAAVDRIRTKIVEPYNKIVARITQLARLQGACDLLRRIIRILYLSKRLQGQLQGGSREITKAAQSLNELEEFMSRSDGSAVSSTVVLLMVAADINTEDVCIILIGGRGLKSSLHKHRLFRSVKA
;
A
#
# COMPACT_ATOMS: atom_id res chain seq x y z
N MET A 1 -38.45 -26.30 33.42
CA MET A 1 -38.79 -27.00 34.69
C MET A 1 -37.55 -27.04 35.60
N GLU A 2 -36.88 -25.90 35.82
CA GLU A 2 -35.64 -25.81 36.62
C GLU A 2 -35.87 -25.27 38.05
N ASP A 3 -36.99 -24.58 38.28
CA ASP A 3 -37.26 -23.79 39.49
C ASP A 3 -37.53 -24.63 40.76
N GLY A 4 -37.88 -25.91 40.61
CA GLY A 4 -38.27 -26.77 41.74
C GLY A 4 -37.11 -27.43 42.51
N ARG A 5 -35.86 -27.38 42.02
CA ARG A 5 -34.76 -28.23 42.54
C ARG A 5 -33.57 -27.49 43.13
N GLU A 6 -33.31 -26.24 42.72
CA GLU A 6 -32.44 -25.35 43.52
C GLU A 6 -33.03 -25.10 44.91
N ALA A 7 -34.35 -25.29 45.05
CA ALA A 7 -35.06 -25.28 46.32
C ALA A 7 -34.61 -26.41 47.29
N SER A 8 -34.15 -27.57 46.79
CA SER A 8 -33.87 -28.75 47.64
C SER A 8 -32.47 -28.73 48.28
N THR A 9 -31.41 -28.39 47.56
CA THR A 9 -30.09 -28.19 48.20
C THR A 9 -30.09 -27.00 49.14
N ASN A 10 -30.78 -25.92 48.74
CA ASN A 10 -31.05 -24.80 49.64
C ASN A 10 -31.93 -25.22 50.82
N SER A 11 -32.74 -26.27 50.73
CA SER A 11 -33.56 -26.74 51.87
C SER A 11 -32.74 -27.45 52.92
N LEU A 12 -31.76 -28.29 52.53
CA LEU A 12 -30.85 -28.95 53.46
C LEU A 12 -29.91 -27.93 54.14
N LEU A 13 -29.39 -26.97 53.38
CA LEU A 13 -28.54 -25.89 53.91
C LEU A 13 -29.29 -24.85 54.74
N LYS A 14 -30.63 -24.85 54.70
CA LYS A 14 -31.50 -23.99 55.53
C LYS A 14 -32.05 -24.71 56.75
N ASP A 15 -31.81 -26.01 56.90
CA ASP A 15 -32.22 -26.74 58.08
C ASP A 15 -31.41 -26.27 59.29
N GLU A 16 -32.11 -25.80 60.32
CA GLU A 16 -31.50 -25.29 61.56
C GLU A 16 -30.58 -26.34 62.21
N CYS A 17 -30.82 -27.64 62.00
CA CYS A 17 -29.97 -28.68 62.58
C CYS A 17 -28.57 -28.78 61.94
N TYR A 18 -28.36 -28.17 60.77
CA TYR A 18 -27.05 -28.13 60.11
C TYR A 18 -26.38 -26.75 60.18
N ALA A 19 -27.05 -25.74 60.75
CA ALA A 19 -26.57 -24.37 60.81
C ALA A 19 -25.21 -24.23 61.52
N ASP A 20 -24.98 -25.02 62.59
CA ASP A 20 -23.72 -25.03 63.33
C ASP A 20 -22.53 -25.43 62.45
N PHE A 21 -22.73 -26.32 61.46
CA PHE A 21 -21.69 -26.75 60.52
C PHE A 21 -21.37 -25.71 59.43
N LEU A 22 -22.21 -24.68 59.25
CA LEU A 22 -22.03 -23.63 58.24
C LEU A 22 -21.25 -22.41 58.78
N VAL A 23 -20.97 -22.38 60.09
CA VAL A 23 -20.18 -21.31 60.73
C VAL A 23 -18.71 -21.43 60.30
N LYS A 24 -18.10 -20.29 59.91
CA LYS A 24 -16.70 -20.23 59.43
C LYS A 24 -15.67 -20.83 60.41
N ASP A 25 -15.93 -20.71 61.71
CA ASP A 25 -15.05 -21.17 62.79
C ASP A 25 -15.70 -22.34 63.56
N PHE A 26 -16.29 -23.30 62.84
CA PHE A 26 -16.89 -24.48 63.46
C PHE A 26 -15.87 -25.24 64.31
N ASP A 27 -16.07 -25.25 65.63
CA ASP A 27 -15.24 -26.00 66.57
C ASP A 27 -15.88 -27.36 66.89
N VAL A 28 -15.32 -28.40 66.26
CA VAL A 28 -15.70 -29.80 66.47
C VAL A 28 -15.61 -30.19 67.95
N LYS A 29 -14.65 -29.65 68.71
CA LYS A 29 -14.44 -30.03 70.12
C LYS A 29 -15.54 -29.47 71.01
N THR A 30 -15.93 -28.22 70.78
CA THR A 30 -17.04 -27.59 71.52
C THR A 30 -18.37 -28.26 71.17
N TYR A 31 -18.60 -28.51 69.88
CA TYR A 31 -19.82 -29.19 69.41
C TYR A 31 -19.95 -30.61 69.97
N THR A 32 -18.87 -31.41 69.93
CA THR A 32 -18.87 -32.76 70.48
C THR A 32 -19.01 -32.78 72.00
N ALA A 33 -18.34 -31.87 72.72
CA ALA A 33 -18.50 -31.73 74.17
C ALA A 33 -19.96 -31.39 74.53
N GLN A 34 -20.61 -30.50 73.79
CA GLN A 34 -22.02 -30.14 73.99
C GLN A 34 -22.95 -31.32 73.69
N ALA A 35 -22.72 -32.07 72.61
CA ALA A 35 -23.51 -33.26 72.28
C ALA A 35 -23.36 -34.39 73.32
N ILE A 36 -22.16 -34.56 73.89
CA ILE A 36 -21.89 -35.51 74.98
C ILE A 36 -22.60 -35.07 76.27
N HIS A 37 -22.52 -33.78 76.61
CA HIS A 37 -23.17 -33.22 77.81
C HIS A 37 -24.68 -33.38 77.81
N HIS A 38 -25.34 -33.25 76.65
CA HIS A 38 -26.78 -33.43 76.52
C HIS A 38 -27.19 -34.92 76.44
N ALA A 39 -26.24 -35.87 76.40
CA ALA A 39 -26.45 -37.31 76.22
C ALA A 39 -27.20 -37.69 74.93
N VAL A 40 -27.12 -36.87 73.88
CA VAL A 40 -27.87 -37.03 72.62
C VAL A 40 -26.98 -37.56 71.47
N ILE A 41 -25.82 -38.15 71.79
CA ILE A 41 -24.77 -38.52 70.81
C ILE A 41 -25.32 -39.43 69.70
N ALA A 42 -26.10 -40.46 70.05
CA ALA A 42 -26.61 -41.42 69.08
C ALA A 42 -27.58 -40.80 68.08
N GLU A 43 -28.44 -39.89 68.54
CA GLU A 43 -29.39 -39.17 67.69
C GLU A 43 -28.68 -38.16 66.78
N GLN A 44 -27.68 -37.44 67.30
CA GLN A 44 -26.87 -36.52 66.49
C GLN A 44 -26.05 -37.24 65.42
N LEU A 45 -25.49 -38.42 65.73
CA LEU A 45 -24.80 -39.25 64.74
C LEU A 45 -25.77 -39.75 63.66
N ALA A 46 -26.97 -40.17 64.05
CA ALA A 46 -28.00 -40.63 63.11
C ALA A 46 -28.44 -39.49 62.17
N LYS A 47 -28.65 -38.27 62.68
CA LYS A 47 -28.98 -37.08 61.88
C LYS A 47 -27.86 -36.68 60.93
N LEU A 48 -26.61 -36.77 61.37
CA LEU A 48 -25.46 -36.50 60.50
C LEU A 48 -25.32 -37.54 59.39
N ALA A 49 -25.46 -38.83 59.71
CA ALA A 49 -25.43 -39.91 58.73
C ALA A 49 -26.56 -39.78 57.70
N GLN A 50 -27.76 -39.36 58.14
CA GLN A 50 -28.88 -39.05 57.28
C GLN A 50 -28.58 -37.84 56.36
N GLY A 51 -28.04 -36.75 56.91
CA GLY A 51 -27.67 -35.55 56.15
C GLY A 51 -26.61 -35.82 55.10
N ILE A 52 -25.57 -36.60 55.44
CA ILE A 52 -24.53 -37.06 54.50
C ILE A 52 -25.17 -37.88 53.37
N SER A 53 -26.06 -38.81 53.70
CA SER A 53 -26.72 -39.66 52.70
C SER A 53 -27.65 -38.86 51.77
N GLN A 54 -28.30 -37.82 52.30
CA GLN A 54 -29.14 -36.91 51.51
C GLN A 54 -28.28 -36.03 50.59
N LEU A 55 -27.18 -35.47 51.11
CA LEU A 55 -26.23 -34.67 50.32
C LEU A 55 -25.61 -35.49 49.20
N ASP A 56 -25.22 -36.75 49.47
CA ASP A 56 -24.64 -37.65 48.47
C ASP A 56 -25.63 -37.95 47.33
N LYS A 57 -26.90 -38.21 47.68
CA LYS A 57 -27.97 -38.42 46.71
C LYS A 57 -28.24 -37.18 45.86
N GLU A 58 -28.26 -35.99 46.48
CA GLU A 58 -28.47 -34.73 45.76
C GLU A 58 -27.29 -34.38 44.87
N LEU A 59 -26.06 -34.54 45.37
CA LEU A 59 -24.84 -34.31 44.60
C LEU A 59 -24.79 -35.24 43.39
N HIS A 60 -25.08 -36.53 43.58
CA HIS A 60 -25.18 -37.47 42.47
C HIS A 60 -26.25 -37.05 41.45
N THR A 61 -27.43 -36.62 41.92
CA THR A 61 -28.52 -36.17 41.04
C THR A 61 -28.12 -34.93 40.25
N GLN A 62 -27.43 -33.96 40.87
CA GLN A 62 -26.95 -32.77 40.18
C GLN A 62 -25.85 -33.08 39.16
N VAL A 63 -24.90 -33.94 39.53
CA VAL A 63 -23.81 -34.37 38.64
C VAL A 63 -24.40 -35.11 37.43
N VAL A 64 -25.34 -36.02 37.64
CA VAL A 64 -26.01 -36.74 36.55
C VAL A 64 -26.85 -35.81 35.69
N ALA A 65 -27.57 -34.86 36.29
CA ALA A 65 -28.41 -33.92 35.54
C ALA A 65 -27.59 -32.98 34.62
N ARG A 66 -26.38 -32.58 35.03
CA ARG A 66 -25.56 -31.63 34.27
C ARG A 66 -24.47 -32.27 33.41
N HIS A 67 -24.22 -33.58 33.53
CA HIS A 67 -23.13 -34.21 32.77
C HIS A 67 -23.38 -34.19 31.26
N GLU A 68 -24.64 -34.31 30.81
CA GLU A 68 -24.99 -34.32 29.39
C GLU A 68 -24.72 -32.94 28.79
N ASP A 69 -25.10 -31.87 29.49
CA ASP A 69 -24.87 -30.51 29.04
C ASP A 69 -23.37 -30.15 29.00
N LEU A 70 -22.60 -30.57 30.00
CA LEU A 70 -21.14 -30.38 30.03
C LEU A 70 -20.44 -31.15 28.90
N LEU A 71 -20.85 -32.39 28.63
CA LEU A 71 -20.33 -33.19 27.53
C LEU A 71 -20.73 -32.60 26.17
N ALA A 72 -21.98 -32.14 26.03
CA ALA A 72 -22.45 -31.47 24.82
C ALA A 72 -21.67 -30.17 24.56
N GLN A 73 -21.40 -29.38 25.62
CA GLN A 73 -20.56 -28.19 25.53
C GLN A 73 -19.12 -28.52 25.13
N ALA A 74 -18.51 -29.54 25.76
CA ALA A 74 -17.15 -29.97 25.41
C ALA A 74 -17.05 -30.43 23.95
N THR A 75 -18.02 -31.22 23.49
CA THR A 75 -18.12 -31.66 22.08
C THR A 75 -18.34 -30.48 21.13
N GLY A 76 -19.15 -29.50 21.55
CA GLY A 76 -19.37 -28.26 20.79
C GLY A 76 -18.09 -27.43 20.64
N ILE A 77 -17.27 -27.35 21.69
CA ILE A 77 -15.97 -26.67 21.64
C ILE A 77 -15.01 -27.38 20.68
N GLU A 78 -14.93 -28.71 20.75
CA GLU A 78 -14.09 -29.51 19.84
C GLU A 78 -14.52 -29.33 18.37
N SER A 79 -15.83 -29.32 18.10
CA SER A 79 -16.36 -29.05 16.76
C SER A 79 -15.97 -27.65 16.27
N LEU A 80 -16.09 -26.63 17.13
CA LEU A 80 -15.71 -25.26 16.80
C LEU A 80 -14.20 -25.15 16.51
N GLU A 81 -13.36 -25.82 17.29
CA GLU A 81 -11.92 -25.88 17.05
C GLU A 81 -11.61 -26.46 15.65
N GLY A 82 -12.30 -27.53 15.25
CA GLY A 82 -12.19 -28.09 13.90
C GLY A 82 -12.57 -27.10 12.79
N VAL A 83 -13.64 -26.31 12.99
CA VAL A 83 -14.05 -25.26 12.05
C VAL A 83 -13.01 -24.14 11.98
N LEU A 84 -12.48 -23.69 13.13
CA LEU A 84 -11.43 -22.67 13.19
C LEU A 84 -10.16 -23.12 12.49
N GLN A 85 -9.74 -24.38 12.69
CA GLN A 85 -8.57 -24.94 12.02
C GLN A 85 -8.75 -25.00 10.50
N MET A 86 -9.95 -25.36 10.04
CA MET A 86 -10.28 -25.34 8.61
C MET A 86 -10.29 -23.91 8.05
N MET A 87 -10.82 -22.94 8.79
CA MET A 87 -10.77 -21.52 8.39
C MET A 87 -9.33 -21.03 8.27
N GLN A 88 -8.49 -21.32 9.27
CA GLN A 88 -7.08 -20.94 9.27
C GLN A 88 -6.36 -21.49 8.03
N THR A 89 -6.58 -22.77 7.71
CA THR A 89 -5.99 -23.41 6.52
C THR A 89 -6.44 -22.71 5.23
N ARG A 90 -7.72 -22.37 5.11
CA ARG A 90 -8.26 -21.67 3.94
C ARG A 90 -7.72 -20.25 3.81
N ILE A 91 -7.58 -19.52 4.92
CA ILE A 91 -6.98 -18.18 4.96
C ILE A 91 -5.52 -18.24 4.49
N SER A 92 -4.73 -19.19 4.99
CA SER A 92 -3.35 -19.37 4.54
C SER A 92 -3.26 -19.72 3.04
N ALA A 93 -4.17 -20.56 2.53
CA ALA A 93 -4.24 -20.86 1.09
C ALA A 93 -4.59 -19.62 0.25
N LEU A 94 -5.50 -18.77 0.75
CA LEU A 94 -5.88 -17.52 0.10
C LEU A 94 -4.72 -16.52 0.08
N GLN A 95 -4.01 -16.36 1.21
CA GLN A 95 -2.81 -15.52 1.27
C GLN A 95 -1.77 -15.97 0.24
N ALA A 96 -1.49 -17.27 0.16
CA ALA A 96 -0.58 -17.82 -0.83
C ALA A 96 -1.06 -17.57 -2.29
N ALA A 97 -2.37 -17.59 -2.54
CA ALA A 97 -2.92 -17.27 -3.85
C ALA A 97 -2.73 -15.79 -4.21
N VAL A 98 -2.93 -14.88 -3.25
CA VAL A 98 -2.69 -13.44 -3.43
C VAL A 98 -1.21 -13.16 -3.70
N ASP A 99 -0.30 -13.82 -2.97
CA ASP A 99 1.14 -13.67 -3.21
C ASP A 99 1.55 -14.20 -4.59
N ARG A 100 0.96 -15.30 -5.05
CA ARG A 100 1.13 -15.78 -6.43
C ARG A 100 0.64 -14.76 -7.46
N ILE A 101 -0.50 -14.10 -7.21
CA ILE A 101 -1.01 -13.04 -8.10
C ILE A 101 -0.04 -11.86 -8.13
N ARG A 102 0.47 -11.42 -6.98
CA ARG A 102 1.44 -10.33 -6.89
C ARG A 102 2.69 -10.63 -7.72
N THR A 103 3.28 -11.81 -7.54
CA THR A 103 4.51 -12.21 -8.25
C THR A 103 4.29 -12.46 -9.74
N LYS A 104 3.13 -12.98 -10.14
CA LYS A 104 2.83 -13.32 -11.55
C LYS A 104 2.22 -12.18 -12.36
N ILE A 105 1.64 -11.17 -11.71
CA ILE A 105 0.91 -10.09 -12.40
C ILE A 105 1.51 -8.72 -12.07
N VAL A 106 1.54 -8.35 -10.78
CA VAL A 106 1.91 -6.99 -10.36
C VAL A 106 3.38 -6.70 -10.68
N GLU A 107 4.28 -7.62 -10.37
CA GLU A 107 5.71 -7.45 -10.65
C GLU A 107 6.02 -7.37 -12.16
N PRO A 108 5.54 -8.29 -13.03
CA PRO A 108 5.71 -8.16 -14.47
C PRO A 108 5.11 -6.88 -15.04
N TYR A 109 3.93 -6.46 -14.56
CA TYR A 109 3.31 -5.21 -14.97
C TYR A 109 4.23 -4.02 -14.68
N ASN A 110 4.77 -3.91 -13.47
CA ASN A 110 5.70 -2.84 -13.11
C ASN A 110 6.97 -2.85 -13.97
N LYS A 111 7.48 -4.05 -14.31
CA LYS A 111 8.61 -4.19 -15.25
C LYS A 111 8.25 -3.68 -16.65
N ILE A 112 7.07 -4.00 -17.16
CA ILE A 112 6.60 -3.52 -18.46
C ILE A 112 6.48 -1.99 -18.47
N VAL A 113 5.85 -1.41 -17.46
CA VAL A 113 5.73 0.06 -17.34
C VAL A 113 7.11 0.73 -17.34
N ALA A 114 8.07 0.18 -16.57
CA ALA A 114 9.44 0.69 -16.57
C ALA A 114 10.10 0.60 -17.95
N ARG A 115 9.90 -0.51 -18.68
CA ARG A 115 10.42 -0.68 -20.04
C ARG A 115 9.76 0.26 -21.05
N ILE A 116 8.46 0.52 -20.94
CA ILE A 116 7.75 1.50 -21.77
C ILE A 116 8.35 2.89 -21.56
N THR A 117 8.58 3.29 -20.32
CA THR A 117 9.24 4.58 -20.01
C THR A 117 10.65 4.66 -20.58
N GLN A 118 11.43 3.57 -20.48
CA GLN A 118 12.76 3.50 -21.11
C GLN A 118 12.68 3.63 -22.64
N LEU A 119 11.72 2.95 -23.27
CA LEU A 119 11.52 3.01 -24.71
C LEU A 119 11.12 4.41 -25.17
N ALA A 120 10.23 5.09 -24.43
CA ALA A 120 9.84 6.47 -24.72
C ALA A 120 11.04 7.43 -24.65
N ARG A 121 11.91 7.27 -23.64
CA ARG A 121 13.16 8.04 -23.54
C ARG A 121 14.12 7.75 -24.68
N LEU A 122 14.24 6.48 -25.10
CA LEU A 122 15.07 6.09 -26.24
C LEU A 122 14.53 6.67 -27.55
N GLN A 123 13.21 6.63 -27.76
CA GLN A 123 12.56 7.24 -28.91
C GLN A 123 12.83 8.75 -28.95
N GLY A 124 12.67 9.46 -27.83
CA GLY A 124 13.01 10.88 -27.73
C GLY A 124 14.47 11.17 -28.05
N ALA A 125 15.40 10.32 -27.59
CA ALA A 125 16.82 10.44 -27.92
C ALA A 125 17.09 10.18 -29.42
N CYS A 126 16.46 9.17 -30.02
CA CYS A 126 16.55 8.91 -31.46
C CYS A 126 16.01 10.07 -32.29
N ASP A 127 14.89 10.66 -31.88
CA ASP A 127 14.32 11.83 -32.56
C ASP A 127 15.25 13.04 -32.44
N LEU A 128 15.86 13.26 -31.28
CA LEU A 128 16.87 14.29 -31.10
C LEU A 128 18.08 14.06 -32.02
N LEU A 129 18.58 12.82 -32.12
CA LEU A 129 19.68 12.49 -33.02
C LEU A 129 19.31 12.74 -34.50
N ARG A 130 18.12 12.33 -34.93
CA ARG A 130 17.63 12.61 -36.30
C ARG A 130 17.58 14.11 -36.57
N ARG A 131 17.13 14.90 -35.58
CA ARG A 131 17.12 16.37 -35.68
C ARG A 131 18.53 16.94 -35.79
N ILE A 132 19.48 16.48 -34.97
CA ILE A 132 20.89 16.90 -35.03
C ILE A 132 21.47 16.58 -36.41
N ILE A 133 21.29 15.36 -36.93
CA ILE A 133 21.77 14.98 -38.26
C ILE A 133 21.19 15.92 -39.34
N ARG A 134 19.89 16.22 -39.27
CA ARG A 134 19.25 17.13 -40.23
C ARG A 134 19.81 18.55 -40.15
N ILE A 135 20.02 19.06 -38.93
CA ILE A 135 20.64 20.38 -38.71
C ILE A 135 22.06 20.39 -39.27
N LEU A 136 22.89 19.41 -38.93
CA LEU A 136 24.27 19.31 -39.45
C LEU A 136 24.32 19.27 -40.98
N TYR A 137 23.41 18.53 -41.61
CA TYR A 137 23.30 18.48 -43.07
C TYR A 137 22.96 19.85 -43.66
N LEU A 138 21.93 20.54 -43.13
CA LEU A 138 21.52 21.86 -43.60
C LEU A 138 22.61 22.91 -43.36
N SER A 139 23.28 22.88 -42.22
CA SER A 139 24.40 23.77 -41.89
C SER A 139 25.58 23.58 -42.84
N LYS A 140 25.96 22.33 -43.13
CA LYS A 140 27.03 22.04 -44.11
C LYS A 140 26.67 22.49 -45.52
N ARG A 141 25.41 22.30 -45.93
CA ARG A 141 24.90 22.78 -47.22
C ARG A 141 24.95 24.31 -47.29
N LEU A 142 24.51 24.99 -46.23
CA LEU A 142 24.56 26.45 -46.13
C LEU A 142 26.01 26.96 -46.24
N GLN A 143 26.94 26.38 -45.48
CA GLN A 143 28.36 26.76 -45.52
C GLN A 143 28.95 26.63 -46.94
N GLY A 144 28.63 25.55 -47.65
CA GLY A 144 29.06 25.38 -49.05
C GLY A 144 28.47 26.44 -50.00
N GLN A 145 27.22 26.87 -49.78
CA GLN A 145 26.59 27.93 -50.56
C GLN A 145 27.23 29.30 -50.28
N LEU A 146 27.66 29.56 -49.04
CA LEU A 146 28.34 30.80 -48.67
C LEU A 146 29.74 30.92 -49.27
N GLN A 147 30.47 29.81 -49.37
CA GLN A 147 31.75 29.77 -50.08
C GLN A 147 31.62 30.05 -51.59
N GLY A 148 30.42 29.85 -52.16
CA GLY A 148 30.09 30.23 -53.55
C GLY A 148 29.93 31.74 -53.79
N GLY A 149 30.03 32.56 -52.74
CA GLY A 149 29.97 34.02 -52.82
C GLY A 149 28.64 34.55 -53.33
N SER A 150 28.66 35.74 -53.95
CA SER A 150 27.44 36.48 -54.33
C SER A 150 26.48 35.71 -55.24
N ARG A 151 26.96 34.71 -55.98
CA ARG A 151 26.17 33.94 -56.95
C ARG A 151 25.20 32.95 -56.28
N GLU A 152 25.45 32.58 -55.04
CA GLU A 152 24.72 31.52 -54.32
C GLU A 152 23.90 32.07 -53.12
N ILE A 153 23.88 33.40 -52.93
CA ILE A 153 23.17 34.08 -51.82
C ILE A 153 21.70 33.68 -51.73
N THR A 154 20.99 33.61 -52.86
CA THR A 154 19.57 33.23 -52.88
C THR A 154 19.36 31.79 -52.37
N LYS A 155 20.27 30.86 -52.72
CA LYS A 155 20.19 29.47 -52.26
C LYS A 155 20.58 29.34 -50.79
N ALA A 156 21.53 30.15 -50.32
CA ALA A 156 21.88 30.26 -48.90
C ALA A 156 20.70 30.78 -48.07
N ALA A 157 20.01 31.83 -48.54
CA ALA A 157 18.82 32.36 -47.89
C ALA A 157 17.70 31.32 -47.79
N GLN A 158 17.50 30.51 -48.83
CA GLN A 158 16.53 29.40 -48.80
C GLN A 158 16.92 28.32 -47.78
N SER A 159 18.19 27.88 -47.75
CA SER A 159 18.67 26.90 -46.77
C SER A 159 18.53 27.42 -45.33
N LEU A 160 18.72 28.72 -45.11
CA LEU A 160 18.52 29.35 -43.81
C LEU A 160 17.04 29.37 -43.40
N ASN A 161 16.13 29.67 -44.32
CA ASN A 161 14.69 29.63 -44.05
C ASN A 161 14.20 28.21 -43.75
N GLU A 162 14.69 27.19 -44.46
CA GLU A 162 14.40 25.79 -44.17
C GLU A 162 14.89 25.37 -42.76
N LEU A 163 16.03 25.91 -42.32
CA LEU A 163 16.56 25.67 -40.98
C LEU A 163 15.71 26.38 -39.90
N GLU A 164 15.31 27.64 -40.14
CA GLU A 164 14.41 28.41 -39.27
C GLU A 164 13.05 27.72 -39.11
N GLU A 165 12.45 27.26 -40.21
CA GLU A 165 11.18 26.54 -40.21
C GLU A 165 11.29 25.20 -39.46
N PHE A 166 12.32 24.39 -39.74
CA PHE A 166 12.55 23.10 -39.08
C PHE A 166 12.70 23.24 -37.56
N MET A 167 13.32 24.34 -37.11
CA MET A 167 13.51 24.62 -35.68
C MET A 167 12.24 25.16 -35.02
N SER A 168 11.46 26.00 -35.71
CA SER A 168 10.21 26.56 -35.20
C SER A 168 9.11 25.51 -34.96
N ARG A 169 9.15 24.40 -35.71
CA ARG A 169 8.18 23.30 -35.63
C ARG A 169 8.42 22.35 -34.46
N SER A 170 9.46 22.57 -33.66
CA SER A 170 9.78 21.75 -32.49
C SER A 170 9.09 22.28 -31.23
N ASP A 171 8.06 21.58 -30.76
CA ASP A 171 7.40 21.87 -29.50
C ASP A 171 8.40 21.91 -28.31
N GLY A 172 8.47 23.05 -27.62
CA GLY A 172 8.65 23.12 -26.17
C GLY A 172 10.04 22.98 -25.54
N SER A 173 11.15 22.86 -26.27
CA SER A 173 12.49 22.95 -25.67
C SER A 173 13.22 24.19 -26.17
N ALA A 174 13.19 25.25 -25.35
CA ALA A 174 13.86 26.54 -25.57
C ALA A 174 15.40 26.43 -25.75
N VAL A 175 15.97 25.23 -25.64
CA VAL A 175 17.42 24.98 -25.64
C VAL A 175 17.98 24.72 -27.04
N SER A 176 17.14 24.46 -28.06
CA SER A 176 17.67 24.16 -29.40
C SER A 176 17.89 25.39 -30.29
N SER A 177 17.16 26.49 -30.06
CA SER A 177 17.20 27.65 -30.96
C SER A 177 18.46 28.51 -30.80
N THR A 178 18.99 28.61 -29.59
CA THR A 178 20.19 29.39 -29.27
C THR A 178 21.50 28.70 -29.66
N VAL A 179 21.58 27.36 -29.54
CA VAL A 179 22.82 26.62 -29.84
C VAL A 179 23.12 26.60 -31.35
N VAL A 180 22.09 26.51 -32.20
CA VAL A 180 22.29 26.55 -33.67
C VAL A 180 22.56 27.97 -34.15
N LEU A 181 21.93 28.99 -33.55
CA LEU A 181 22.29 30.38 -33.85
C LEU A 181 23.75 30.67 -33.48
N LEU A 182 24.24 30.11 -32.37
CA LEU A 182 25.64 30.20 -31.95
C LEU A 182 26.59 29.39 -32.86
N MET A 183 26.24 28.17 -33.26
CA MET A 183 27.08 27.37 -34.15
C MET A 183 27.13 27.93 -35.58
N VAL A 184 26.02 28.46 -36.10
CA VAL A 184 25.95 29.07 -37.43
C VAL A 184 26.57 30.47 -37.42
N ALA A 185 26.46 31.25 -36.32
CA ALA A 185 27.11 32.55 -36.19
C ALA A 185 28.61 32.48 -35.83
N ALA A 186 29.08 31.37 -35.26
CA ALA A 186 30.51 31.22 -34.93
C ALA A 186 31.41 31.01 -36.17
N ASP A 187 30.84 30.58 -37.30
CA ASP A 187 31.61 30.23 -38.51
C ASP A 187 31.24 31.08 -39.75
N ILE A 188 30.29 32.02 -39.63
CA ILE A 188 29.90 32.95 -40.69
C ILE A 188 30.22 34.36 -40.23
N ASN A 189 31.05 35.08 -40.99
CA ASN A 189 31.45 36.44 -40.68
C ASN A 189 30.21 37.34 -40.54
N THR A 190 30.18 38.22 -39.53
CA THR A 190 29.00 39.03 -39.18
C THR A 190 28.46 39.90 -40.32
N GLU A 191 29.30 40.21 -41.32
CA GLU A 191 28.90 40.97 -42.52
C GLU A 191 28.11 40.13 -43.54
N ASP A 192 28.47 38.86 -43.73
CA ASP A 192 27.78 37.96 -44.66
C ASP A 192 26.35 37.67 -44.19
N VAL A 193 26.15 37.53 -42.87
CA VAL A 193 24.82 37.39 -42.25
C VAL A 193 23.93 38.60 -42.56
N CYS A 194 24.48 39.82 -42.55
CA CYS A 194 23.72 41.02 -42.87
C CYS A 194 23.31 41.04 -44.36
N ILE A 195 24.20 40.66 -45.28
CA ILE A 195 23.91 40.61 -46.72
C ILE A 195 22.83 39.56 -47.02
N ILE A 196 22.87 38.39 -46.39
CA ILE A 196 21.86 37.33 -46.57
C ILE A 196 20.50 37.76 -46.01
N LEU A 197 20.47 38.41 -44.84
CA LEU A 197 19.22 38.92 -44.26
C LEU A 197 18.60 40.06 -45.09
N ILE A 198 19.44 40.89 -45.74
CA ILE A 198 19.00 41.98 -46.64
C ILE A 198 18.53 41.41 -48.00
N GLY A 199 19.20 40.38 -48.52
CA GLY A 199 18.85 39.73 -49.78
C GLY A 199 17.63 38.80 -49.70
N GLY A 200 17.42 38.15 -48.55
CA GLY A 200 16.30 37.21 -48.34
C GLY A 200 15.00 37.86 -47.85
N ARG A 201 15.07 39.01 -47.17
CA ARG A 201 13.88 39.78 -46.72
C ARG A 201 13.90 41.13 -47.42
N GLY A 202 13.14 41.26 -48.51
CA GLY A 202 13.01 42.49 -49.28
C GLY A 202 12.93 43.75 -48.41
N LEU A 203 14.06 44.48 -48.38
CA LEU A 203 14.42 45.82 -47.88
C LEU A 203 13.61 46.62 -46.83
N LYS A 204 12.49 46.17 -46.25
CA LYS A 204 11.60 47.09 -45.51
C LYS A 204 11.74 47.14 -43.98
N SER A 205 12.45 46.22 -43.32
CA SER A 205 12.54 46.23 -41.84
C SER A 205 13.95 46.11 -41.25
N SER A 206 15.00 45.84 -42.04
CA SER A 206 16.36 45.61 -41.52
C SER A 206 17.18 46.88 -41.24
N LEU A 207 16.86 48.00 -41.92
CA LEU A 207 17.58 49.27 -41.78
C LEU A 207 17.49 49.89 -40.37
N HIS A 208 16.45 49.58 -39.59
CA HIS A 208 16.32 50.11 -38.22
C HIS A 208 17.21 49.38 -37.20
N LYS A 209 17.52 48.10 -37.42
CA LYS A 209 18.39 47.32 -36.52
C LYS A 209 19.89 47.60 -36.76
N HIS A 210 20.26 47.94 -37.99
CA HIS A 210 21.65 48.31 -38.34
C HIS A 210 22.11 49.61 -37.65
N ARG A 211 21.18 50.51 -37.29
CA ARG A 211 21.49 51.72 -36.51
C ARG A 211 21.69 51.44 -35.02
N LEU A 212 20.97 50.47 -34.45
CA LEU A 212 21.12 50.12 -33.03
C LEU A 212 22.45 49.43 -32.74
N PHE A 213 22.93 48.56 -33.62
CA PHE A 213 24.14 47.76 -33.34
C PHE A 213 25.45 48.55 -33.46
N ARG A 214 25.50 49.58 -34.31
CA ARG A 214 26.67 50.47 -34.42
C ARG A 214 26.87 51.35 -33.18
N SER A 215 25.82 51.56 -32.37
CA SER A 215 25.88 52.36 -31.16
C SER A 215 26.36 51.59 -29.92
N VAL A 216 26.42 50.25 -29.98
CA VAL A 216 26.82 49.39 -28.85
C VAL A 216 28.32 49.02 -28.90
N LYS A 217 29.01 49.38 -30.00
CA LYS A 217 30.43 49.06 -30.23
C LYS A 217 31.33 50.29 -30.29
N ALA A 218 30.85 51.44 -29.81
CA ALA A 218 31.61 52.67 -29.61
C ALA A 218 31.85 52.88 -28.11
#